data_AF-A0A420UTG3-F1
#
_entry.id   AF-A0A420UTG3-F1
#
_cell.length_a   1.000
_cell.length_b   1.000
_cell.length_c   1.000
_cell.angle_alpha   90.00
_cell.angle_beta   90.00
_cell.angle_gamma   90.00
#
_symmetry.space_group_name_H-M   'P 1'
#
loop_
_entity.id
_entity.type
_entity.pdbx_description
1 polymer ?
#
loop_
_entity_poly.entity_id
_entity_poly.type
_entity_poly.pdbx_seq_one_letter_code
_entity_poly.pdbx_strand_id
1 'polypeptide(L)'
;NLPLHRTAQNRVWLEIVQIALDLLAWMPMLALTGTARLWEPRRLRFRLFSAAAQLVTTGRRKILRLAKHWPWTGEITGALERLALLPNPG
;
A
#
# COMPACT_ATOMS: atom_id res chain seq x y z
N ASN A 1 -3.43 27.64 -1.55
CA ASN A 1 -3.77 27.02 -2.85
C ASN A 1 -4.15 25.58 -2.63
N LEU A 2 -5.45 25.26 -2.71
CA LEU A 2 -5.93 23.89 -2.73
C LEU A 2 -6.21 23.47 -4.18
N PRO A 3 -6.05 22.19 -4.53
CA PRO A 3 -6.06 21.74 -5.93
C PRO A 3 -7.43 21.79 -6.60
N LEU A 4 -8.53 21.86 -5.84
CA LEU A 4 -9.90 21.84 -6.37
C LEU A 4 -10.64 23.14 -6.05
N HIS A 5 -11.60 23.51 -6.90
CA HIS A 5 -12.31 24.78 -6.82
C HIS A 5 -13.37 24.83 -5.71
N ARG A 6 -13.79 23.67 -5.17
CA ARG A 6 -14.80 23.59 -4.10
C ARG A 6 -14.20 23.05 -2.80
N THR A 7 -14.58 23.67 -1.68
CA THR A 7 -14.13 23.33 -0.33
C THR A 7 -14.44 21.87 0.05
N ALA A 8 -15.64 21.39 -0.27
CA ALA A 8 -16.03 19.99 0.01
C ALA A 8 -15.15 18.97 -0.74
N GLN A 9 -14.79 19.26 -1.99
CA GLN A 9 -13.93 18.38 -2.79
C GLN A 9 -12.49 18.36 -2.24
N ASN A 10 -11.98 19.51 -1.81
CA ASN A 10 -10.66 19.60 -1.19
C ASN A 10 -10.59 18.85 0.14
N ARG A 11 -11.70 18.78 0.90
CA ARG A 11 -11.74 17.98 2.13
C ARG A 11 -11.53 16.50 1.81
N VAL A 12 -12.29 15.94 0.88
CA VAL A 12 -12.12 14.53 0.45
C VAL A 12 -10.70 14.29 -0.08
N TRP A 13 -10.16 15.23 -0.85
CA TRP A 13 -8.79 15.15 -1.33
C TRP A 13 -7.77 15.09 -0.18
N LEU A 14 -7.92 15.95 0.83
CA LEU A 14 -7.05 15.96 2.01
C LEU A 14 -7.12 14.64 2.79
N GLU A 15 -8.32 14.08 2.99
CA GLU A 15 -8.47 12.79 3.67
C GLU A 15 -7.75 11.66 2.91
N ILE A 16 -7.89 11.61 1.59
CA ILE A 16 -7.20 10.60 0.76
C ILE A 16 -5.69 10.77 0.86
N VAL A 17 -5.19 12.01 0.80
CA VAL A 17 -3.76 12.30 0.93
C VAL A 17 -3.25 11.91 2.31
N GLN A 18 -4.00 12.19 3.37
CA GLN A 18 -3.64 11.81 4.73
C GLN A 18 -3.53 10.29 4.87
N ILE A 19 -4.53 9.54 4.41
CA ILE A 19 -4.48 8.06 4.41
C ILE A 19 -3.27 7.55 3.62
N ALA A 20 -2.97 8.13 2.45
CA ALA A 20 -1.82 7.71 1.67
C ALA A 20 -0.48 7.99 2.37
N LEU A 21 -0.37 9.12 3.10
CA LEU A 21 0.80 9.46 3.88
C LEU A 21 0.96 8.55 5.10
N ASP A 22 -0.13 8.23 5.79
CA ASP A 22 -0.11 7.28 6.91
C ASP A 22 0.34 5.89 6.44
N LEU A 23 -0.20 5.40 5.33
CA LEU A 23 0.23 4.13 4.74
C LEU A 23 1.73 4.13 4.41
N LEU A 24 2.25 5.21 3.84
CA LEU A 24 3.68 5.35 3.51
C LEU A 24 4.57 5.43 4.76
N ALA A 25 4.10 6.10 5.82
CA ALA A 25 4.87 6.29 7.05
C ALA A 25 4.96 5.01 7.87
N TRP A 26 3.87 4.26 7.99
CA TRP A 26 3.78 3.11 8.90
C TRP A 26 4.17 1.78 8.24
N MET A 27 3.99 1.64 6.93
CA MET A 27 4.27 0.37 6.22
C MET A 27 5.69 -0.17 6.43
N PRO A 28 6.78 0.63 6.39
CA PRO A 28 8.12 0.10 6.63
C PRO A 28 8.29 -0.54 8.01
N MET A 29 7.60 -0.02 9.03
CA MET A 29 7.67 -0.56 10.39
C MET A 29 6.80 -1.81 10.55
N LEU A 30 5.62 -1.84 9.94
CA LEU A 30 4.63 -2.89 10.16
C LEU A 30 4.77 -4.09 9.22
N ALA A 31 5.22 -3.87 7.97
CA ALA A 31 5.12 -4.87 6.92
C ALA A 31 6.47 -5.25 6.30
N LEU A 32 7.46 -4.35 6.30
CA LEU A 32 8.73 -4.54 5.60
C LEU A 32 9.87 -4.97 6.52
N THR A 33 10.82 -5.71 5.95
CA THR A 33 12.00 -6.21 6.65
C THR A 33 13.26 -6.06 5.82
N GLY A 34 14.43 -6.17 6.45
CA GLY A 34 15.72 -6.05 5.77
C GLY A 34 15.89 -4.70 5.08
N THR A 35 16.47 -4.72 3.88
CA THR A 35 16.75 -3.49 3.11
C THR A 35 15.49 -2.78 2.63
N ALA A 36 14.34 -3.48 2.51
CA ALA A 36 13.08 -2.89 2.09
C ALA A 36 12.53 -1.88 3.11
N ARG A 37 12.81 -2.07 4.40
CA ARG A 37 12.44 -1.13 5.46
C ARG A 37 13.15 0.22 5.35
N LEU A 38 14.30 0.26 4.68
CA LEU A 38 15.12 1.47 4.49
C LEU A 38 14.86 2.16 3.14
N TRP A 39 13.89 1.69 2.37
CA TRP A 39 13.57 2.32 1.09
C TRP A 39 12.91 3.68 1.28
N GLU A 40 13.37 4.65 0.52
CA GLU A 40 12.73 5.96 0.45
C GLU A 40 11.28 5.86 -0.06
N PRO A 41 10.39 6.80 0.31
CA PRO A 41 9.00 6.80 -0.13
C PRO A 41 8.81 6.72 -1.64
N ARG A 42 9.69 7.36 -2.42
CA ARG A 42 9.68 7.29 -3.89
C ARG A 42 9.89 5.86 -4.40
N ARG A 43 10.80 5.13 -3.76
CA ARG A 43 11.11 3.74 -4.10
C ARG A 43 9.96 2.82 -3.72
N LEU A 44 9.30 3.05 -2.59
CA LEU A 44 8.09 2.31 -2.21
C LEU A 44 6.97 2.48 -3.23
N ARG A 45 6.69 3.72 -3.66
CA ARG A 45 5.66 3.99 -4.68
C ARG A 45 5.90 3.23 -5.97
N PHE A 46 7.13 3.25 -6.46
CA PHE A 46 7.47 2.54 -7.68
C PHE A 46 7.41 1.02 -7.50
N ARG A 47 8.06 0.49 -6.46
CA ARG A 47 8.25 -0.96 -6.30
C ARG A 47 7.01 -1.70 -5.81
N LEU A 48 6.23 -1.10 -4.92
CA LEU A 48 5.07 -1.74 -4.29
C LEU A 48 3.75 -1.24 -4.89
N PHE A 49 3.58 0.08 -5.05
CA PHE A 49 2.29 0.67 -5.42
C PHE A 49 2.05 0.83 -6.92
N SER A 50 3.08 0.62 -7.74
CA SER A 50 2.96 0.64 -9.20
C SER A 50 2.99 -0.76 -9.81
N ALA A 51 3.01 -1.80 -8.96
CA ALA A 51 2.99 -3.19 -9.42
C ALA A 51 1.66 -3.49 -10.13
N ALA A 52 1.73 -4.02 -11.36
CA ALA A 52 0.54 -4.49 -12.05
C ALA A 52 -0.05 -5.68 -11.29
N ALA A 53 -1.32 -5.57 -10.92
CA ALA A 53 -2.04 -6.59 -10.16
C ALA A 53 -3.51 -6.66 -10.54
N GLN A 54 -4.11 -7.85 -10.35
CA GLN A 54 -5.55 -8.06 -10.43
C GLN A 54 -6.06 -8.52 -9.07
N LEU A 55 -7.04 -7.80 -8.52
CA LEU A 55 -7.75 -8.22 -7.32
C LEU A 55 -9.00 -9.01 -7.72
N VAL A 56 -8.96 -10.32 -7.53
CA VAL A 56 -10.07 -11.23 -7.84
C VAL A 56 -10.82 -11.53 -6.55
N THR A 57 -12.13 -11.32 -6.54
CA THR A 57 -12.99 -11.74 -5.44
C THR A 57 -13.80 -12.95 -5.88
N THR A 58 -13.68 -14.06 -5.15
CA THR A 58 -14.42 -15.30 -5.44
C THR A 58 -14.94 -15.92 -4.16
N GLY A 59 -16.26 -16.18 -4.10
CA GLY A 59 -16.94 -16.61 -2.88
C GLY A 59 -16.65 -15.66 -1.71
N ARG A 60 -15.96 -16.16 -0.68
CA ARG A 60 -15.51 -15.38 0.49
C ARG A 60 -13.99 -15.10 0.51
N ARG A 61 -13.31 -15.26 -0.63
CA ARG A 61 -11.85 -15.08 -0.75
C ARG A 61 -11.52 -13.89 -1.64
N LYS A 62 -10.54 -13.09 -1.21
CA LYS A 62 -9.89 -12.06 -2.02
C LYS A 62 -8.52 -12.57 -2.43
N ILE A 63 -8.24 -12.58 -3.73
CA ILE A 63 -6.99 -13.11 -4.31
C ILE A 63 -6.32 -11.95 -5.06
N LEU A 64 -5.11 -11.61 -4.65
CA LEU A 64 -4.27 -10.64 -5.36
C LEU A 64 -3.34 -11.38 -6.31
N ARG A 65 -3.54 -11.22 -7.62
CA ARG A 65 -2.65 -11.76 -8.65
C ARG A 65 -1.65 -10.69 -9.08
N LEU A 66 -0.38 -10.90 -8.80
CA LEU A 66 0.70 -10.00 -9.19
C LEU A 66 1.32 -10.43 -10.53
N ALA A 67 1.87 -9.46 -11.27
CA ALA A 67 2.58 -9.77 -12.51
C ALA A 67 3.77 -10.72 -12.27
N LYS A 68 3.83 -11.82 -13.03
CA LYS A 68 4.79 -12.92 -12.84
C LYS A 68 6.25 -12.49 -12.76
N HIS A 69 6.63 -11.46 -13.52
CA HIS A 69 8.02 -11.02 -13.63
C HIS A 69 8.32 -9.72 -12.87
N TRP A 70 7.41 -9.28 -11.99
CA TRP A 70 7.67 -8.08 -11.20
C TRP A 70 8.74 -8.37 -10.14
N PRO A 71 9.89 -7.66 -10.14
CA PRO A 71 11.06 -8.04 -9.32
C PRO A 71 10.79 -8.02 -7.81
N TRP A 72 9.84 -7.19 -7.35
CA TRP A 72 9.55 -7.00 -5.93
C TRP A 72 8.29 -7.73 -5.46
N THR A 73 7.88 -8.76 -6.19
CA THR A 73 6.69 -9.56 -5.85
C THR A 73 6.82 -10.19 -4.46
N GLY A 74 8.02 -10.70 -4.11
CA GLY A 74 8.27 -11.32 -2.81
C GLY A 74 8.13 -10.34 -1.64
N GLU A 75 8.55 -9.09 -1.83
CA GLU A 75 8.40 -8.02 -0.84
C GLU A 75 6.93 -7.63 -0.66
N ILE A 76 6.14 -7.61 -1.75
CA ILE A 76 4.70 -7.35 -1.68
C ILE A 76 3.99 -8.50 -0.94
N THR A 77 4.25 -9.75 -1.30
CA THR A 77 3.60 -10.91 -0.65
C THR A 77 4.01 -11.03 0.80
N GLY A 78 5.31 -10.91 1.11
CA GLY A 78 5.82 -10.97 2.48
C GLY A 78 5.30 -9.81 3.36
N ALA A 79 5.09 -8.63 2.78
CA ALA A 79 4.43 -7.52 3.47
C ALA A 79 2.98 -7.85 3.84
N LEU A 80 2.21 -8.40 2.89
CA LEU A 80 0.81 -8.79 3.13
C LEU A 80 0.69 -9.92 4.15
N GLU A 81 1.55 -10.93 4.08
CA GLU A 81 1.61 -12.03 5.06
C GLU A 81 1.89 -11.49 6.47
N ARG A 82 2.84 -10.57 6.61
CA ARG A 82 3.14 -9.97 7.91
C ARG A 82 1.99 -9.14 8.45
N LEU A 83 1.34 -8.35 7.62
CA LEU A 83 0.15 -7.59 8.03
C LEU A 83 -0.99 -8.50 8.47
N ALA A 84 -1.17 -9.65 7.81
CA ALA A 84 -2.20 -10.63 8.17
C ALA A 84 -1.95 -11.30 9.54
N LEU A 85 -0.71 -11.26 10.04
CA LEU A 85 -0.34 -11.80 11.35
C LEU A 85 -0.45 -10.76 12.47
N LEU A 86 -0.68 -9.48 12.16
CA LEU A 86 -0.87 -8.47 13.19
C LEU A 86 -2.17 -8.74 13.96
N PRO A 87 -2.17 -8.55 15.29
CA PRO A 87 -3.39 -8.70 16.07
C PRO A 87 -4.45 -7.72 15.58
N ASN A 88 -5.70 -8.15 15.53
CA ASN A 88 -6.80 -7.25 15.25
C ASN A 88 -6.88 -6.22 16.42
N PRO A 89 -6.74 -4.91 16.16
CA PRO A 89 -6.74 -3.91 17.23
C PRO A 89 -8.07 -3.78 17.98
N GLY A 90 -9.13 -4.48 17.56
CA GLY A 90 -10.45 -4.49 18.21
C GLY A 90 -11.53 -3.85 17.35
#